data_AF-A0A813HFV3-F1
#
_entry.id   AF-A0A813HFV3-F1
#
_cell.length_a   1.000
_cell.length_b   1.000
_cell.length_c   1.000
_cell.angle_alpha   90.00
_cell.angle_beta   90.00
_cell.angle_gamma   90.00
#
_symmetry.space_group_name_H-M   'P 1'
#
loop_
_entity.id
_entity.type
_entity.pdbx_description
1 polymer ?
#
loop_
_entity_poly.entity_id
_entity_poly.type
_entity_poly.pdbx_seq_one_letter_code
_entity_poly.pdbx_strand_id
1 'polypeptide(L)'
;MHKAVLSVFQQHPTEANKIRVSKAIVVSGTIPPWAGSHFRKILMVDRERLSQIASLPFMHNLRTEGKDVYLVMSLKSCMRGPPLLPCGETEAEGREDSRLCLEGQAIKYWERFQGENFSLCSYVKKFLASTGMTVNVFTNFDGRELVSYQAFIQRSQWESIRPEFEKAWRIQGAAYRRLNGGSVAPKLVEGGVARWKPCEEDAERFSDGCPLSQIQGNGFTIRNTFIEVLDVSDGPVKKGIQRTLSF
;
A
#
# COMPACT_ATOMS: atom_id res chain seq x y z
N MET A 1 10.92 2.98 -22.09
CA MET A 1 9.95 2.99 -23.20
C MET A 1 8.56 2.87 -22.60
N HIS A 2 7.80 3.96 -22.49
CA HIS A 2 6.47 3.94 -21.88
C HIS A 2 5.48 3.35 -22.87
N LYS A 3 4.70 2.34 -22.43
CA LYS A 3 3.58 1.78 -23.18
C LYS A 3 2.32 2.21 -22.46
N ALA A 4 1.44 2.96 -23.12
CA ALA A 4 0.12 3.23 -22.58
C ALA A 4 -0.80 2.07 -22.97
N VAL A 5 -1.48 1.47 -21.99
CA VAL A 5 -2.46 0.41 -22.24
C VAL A 5 -3.82 0.94 -21.85
N LEU A 6 -4.72 1.06 -22.82
CA LEU A 6 -6.12 1.36 -22.61
C LEU A 6 -6.90 0.05 -22.63
N SER A 7 -7.74 -0.22 -21.63
CA SER A 7 -8.53 -1.45 -21.59
C SER A 7 -9.99 -1.15 -21.34
N VAL A 8 -10.89 -1.56 -22.23
CA VAL A 8 -12.33 -1.34 -22.08
C VAL A 8 -12.94 -2.52 -21.30
N PHE A 9 -13.32 -2.27 -20.06
CA PHE A 9 -13.96 -3.24 -19.18
C PHE A 9 -15.48 -3.23 -19.36
N GLN A 10 -16.09 -4.41 -19.38
CA GLN A 10 -17.54 -4.62 -19.47
C GLN A 10 -17.95 -5.75 -18.51
N GLN A 11 -19.16 -5.69 -17.93
CA GLN A 11 -19.69 -6.82 -17.18
C GLN A 11 -19.89 -8.02 -18.11
N HIS A 12 -19.59 -9.23 -17.63
CA HIS A 12 -19.78 -10.44 -18.42
C HIS A 12 -21.28 -10.68 -18.64
N PRO A 13 -21.72 -10.95 -19.89
CA PRO A 13 -23.15 -10.97 -20.23
C PRO A 13 -23.93 -12.10 -19.54
N THR A 14 -23.25 -13.21 -19.21
CA THR A 14 -23.88 -14.39 -18.60
C THR A 14 -23.44 -14.63 -17.17
N GLU A 15 -22.39 -13.94 -16.70
CA GLU A 15 -21.78 -14.22 -15.39
C GLU A 15 -21.68 -12.93 -14.59
N ALA A 16 -22.65 -12.68 -13.72
CA ALA A 16 -22.79 -11.40 -13.01
C ALA A 16 -21.54 -10.97 -12.23
N ASN A 17 -20.71 -11.93 -11.81
CA ASN A 17 -19.49 -11.72 -11.00
C ASN A 17 -18.20 -11.68 -11.82
N LYS A 18 -18.28 -11.67 -13.16
CA LYS A 18 -17.09 -11.58 -14.02
C LYS A 18 -17.07 -10.25 -14.78
N ILE A 19 -15.85 -9.74 -14.97
CA ILE A 19 -15.58 -8.60 -15.85
C ILE A 19 -14.87 -9.15 -17.09
N ARG A 20 -15.37 -8.76 -18.26
CA ARG A 20 -14.73 -9.02 -19.55
C ARG A 20 -13.93 -7.79 -19.95
N VAL A 21 -12.65 -7.98 -20.30
CA VAL A 21 -11.90 -6.98 -21.05
C VAL A 21 -12.30 -7.12 -22.52
N SER A 22 -13.08 -6.17 -23.02
CA SER A 22 -13.62 -6.21 -24.38
C SER A 22 -12.62 -5.75 -25.44
N LYS A 23 -11.74 -4.79 -25.09
CA LYS A 23 -10.68 -4.26 -25.96
C LYS A 23 -9.48 -3.87 -25.10
N ALA A 24 -8.28 -4.11 -25.60
CA ALA A 24 -7.04 -3.56 -25.05
C ALA A 24 -6.26 -2.89 -26.19
N ILE A 25 -5.97 -1.60 -26.07
CA ILE A 25 -5.18 -0.83 -27.02
C ILE A 25 -3.85 -0.52 -26.36
N VAL A 26 -2.77 -1.12 -26.88
CA VAL A 26 -1.41 -0.80 -26.47
C VAL A 26 -0.87 0.25 -27.42
N VAL A 27 -0.61 1.45 -26.92
CA VAL A 27 0.07 2.51 -27.67
C VAL A 27 1.55 2.43 -27.35
N SER A 28 2.33 2.04 -28.35
CA SER A 28 3.79 2.08 -28.30
C SER A 28 4.31 3.31 -29.03
N GLY A 29 5.18 4.09 -28.37
CA GLY A 29 5.80 5.29 -28.94
C GLY A 29 5.17 6.59 -28.45
N THR A 30 5.64 7.71 -28.98
CA THR A 30 5.14 9.05 -28.66
C THR A 30 3.77 9.26 -29.32
N ILE A 31 2.76 9.60 -28.52
CA ILE A 31 1.44 9.99 -29.03
C ILE A 31 1.63 11.30 -29.82
N PRO A 32 1.23 11.36 -31.10
CA PRO A 32 1.41 12.58 -31.86
C PRO A 32 0.56 13.70 -31.24
N PRO A 33 1.02 14.97 -31.23
CA PRO A 33 0.35 16.06 -30.50
C PRO A 33 -1.13 16.23 -30.85
N TRP A 34 -1.50 16.03 -32.12
CA TRP A 34 -2.88 16.12 -32.60
C TRP A 34 -3.82 15.07 -31.96
N ALA A 35 -3.28 13.90 -31.58
CA ALA A 35 -4.05 12.82 -30.99
C ALA A 35 -4.15 12.95 -29.46
N GLY A 36 -3.33 13.80 -28.83
CA GLY A 36 -3.26 13.93 -27.37
C GLY A 36 -4.60 14.25 -26.72
N SER A 37 -5.39 15.17 -27.31
CA SER A 37 -6.72 15.53 -26.80
C SER A 37 -7.73 14.39 -26.90
N HIS A 38 -7.67 13.59 -27.97
CA HIS A 38 -8.52 12.43 -28.18
C HIS A 38 -8.17 11.30 -27.20
N PHE A 39 -6.88 11.00 -27.05
CA PHE A 39 -6.41 10.01 -26.07
C PHE A 39 -6.81 10.41 -24.64
N ARG A 40 -6.68 11.70 -24.30
CA ARG A 40 -7.13 12.21 -23.00
C ARG A 40 -8.63 11.97 -22.79
N LYS A 41 -9.48 12.29 -23.77
CA LYS A 41 -10.93 12.02 -23.70
C LYS A 41 -11.22 10.54 -23.52
N ILE A 42 -10.53 9.68 -24.28
CA ILE A 42 -10.69 8.22 -24.18
C ILE A 42 -10.30 7.73 -22.78
N LEU A 43 -9.16 8.17 -22.24
CA LEU A 43 -8.73 7.84 -20.89
C LEU A 43 -9.70 8.33 -19.81
N MET A 44 -10.31 9.50 -20.00
CA MET A 44 -11.34 10.01 -19.08
C MET A 44 -12.59 9.11 -19.08
N VAL A 45 -13.12 8.75 -20.26
CA VAL A 45 -14.27 7.85 -20.38
C VAL A 45 -13.95 6.47 -19.80
N ASP A 46 -12.74 5.96 -20.05
CA ASP A 46 -12.30 4.67 -19.52
C ASP A 46 -12.20 4.69 -18.00
N ARG A 47 -11.63 5.75 -17.43
CA ARG A 47 -11.56 5.95 -15.98
C ARG A 47 -12.94 6.07 -15.35
N GLU A 48 -13.86 6.79 -15.98
CA GLU A 48 -15.25 6.90 -15.50
C GLU A 48 -15.93 5.53 -15.48
N ARG A 49 -15.81 4.75 -16.55
CA ARG A 49 -16.33 3.38 -16.61
C ARG A 49 -15.70 2.47 -15.57
N LEU A 50 -14.39 2.56 -15.39
CA LEU A 50 -13.67 1.83 -14.35
C LEU A 50 -14.17 2.21 -12.95
N SER A 51 -14.42 3.49 -12.71
CA SER A 51 -15.00 3.96 -11.46
C SER A 51 -16.40 3.41 -11.24
N GLN A 52 -17.25 3.37 -12.28
CA GLN A 52 -18.59 2.79 -12.22
C GLN A 52 -18.53 1.28 -11.96
N ILE A 53 -17.61 0.56 -12.61
CA ILE A 53 -17.42 -0.88 -12.36
C ILE A 53 -16.93 -1.12 -10.94
N ALA A 54 -15.95 -0.32 -10.48
CA ALA A 54 -15.39 -0.39 -9.13
C ALA A 54 -16.39 -0.04 -8.02
N SER A 55 -17.51 0.63 -8.35
CA SER A 55 -18.62 0.91 -7.44
C SER A 55 -19.74 -0.14 -7.50
N LEU A 56 -19.67 -1.13 -8.40
CA LEU A 56 -20.67 -2.20 -8.46
C LEU A 56 -20.66 -3.03 -7.18
N PRO A 57 -21.83 -3.48 -6.67
CA PRO A 57 -21.92 -4.25 -5.42
C PRO A 57 -21.05 -5.52 -5.42
N PHE A 58 -20.93 -6.22 -6.55
CA PHE A 58 -20.09 -7.41 -6.61
C PHE A 58 -18.60 -7.08 -6.42
N MET A 59 -18.12 -5.91 -6.84
CA MET A 59 -16.74 -5.48 -6.57
C MET A 59 -16.54 -5.18 -5.08
N HIS A 60 -17.56 -4.66 -4.41
CA HIS A 60 -17.53 -4.53 -2.95
C HIS A 60 -17.48 -5.90 -2.27
N ASN A 61 -18.24 -6.87 -2.76
CA ASN A 61 -18.21 -8.25 -2.26
C ASN A 61 -16.84 -8.89 -2.47
N LEU A 62 -16.27 -8.80 -3.68
CA LEU A 62 -14.91 -9.27 -3.97
C LEU A 62 -13.85 -8.61 -3.08
N ARG A 63 -13.98 -7.31 -2.79
CA ARG A 63 -13.10 -6.62 -1.84
C ARG A 63 -13.29 -7.12 -0.41
N THR A 64 -14.52 -7.44 -0.03
CA THR A 64 -14.84 -7.95 1.31
C THR A 64 -14.30 -9.36 1.47
N GLU A 65 -14.55 -10.25 0.51
CA GLU A 65 -13.95 -11.59 0.42
C GLU A 65 -12.42 -11.52 0.37
N GLY A 66 -11.86 -10.52 -0.33
CA GLY A 66 -10.42 -10.28 -0.36
C GLY A 66 -9.79 -9.99 1.01
N LYS A 67 -10.55 -9.43 1.98
CA LYS A 67 -10.07 -9.21 3.36
C LYS A 67 -9.87 -10.53 4.12
N ASP A 68 -10.59 -11.58 3.71
CA ASP A 68 -10.44 -12.91 4.29
C ASP A 68 -9.27 -13.65 3.64
N VAL A 69 -8.98 -13.37 2.37
CA VAL A 69 -7.87 -14.00 1.63
C VAL A 69 -6.51 -13.43 2.03
N TYR A 70 -6.42 -12.12 2.27
CA TYR A 70 -5.15 -11.45 2.58
C TYR A 70 -5.21 -10.74 3.93
N LEU A 71 -4.09 -10.77 4.64
CA LEU A 71 -3.88 -9.94 5.82
C LEU A 71 -2.85 -8.85 5.54
N VAL A 72 -3.05 -7.70 6.19
CA VAL A 72 -2.07 -6.61 6.24
C VAL A 72 -1.20 -6.83 7.46
N MET A 73 0.09 -7.01 7.24
CA MET A 73 1.10 -7.04 8.28
C MET A 73 1.73 -5.65 8.41
N SER A 74 1.86 -5.15 9.64
CA SER A 74 2.43 -3.84 9.94
C SER A 74 3.59 -3.97 10.91
N LEU A 75 4.69 -3.27 10.63
CA LEU A 75 5.85 -3.20 11.52
C LEU A 75 5.79 -1.94 12.39
N LYS A 76 5.99 -2.10 13.69
CA LYS A 76 5.99 -1.03 14.69
C LYS A 76 7.27 -1.07 15.52
N SER A 77 7.55 0.04 16.21
CA SER A 77 8.63 0.15 17.21
C SER A 77 10.06 0.02 16.67
N CYS A 78 10.31 0.45 15.43
CA CYS A 78 11.64 0.46 14.79
C CYS A 78 12.47 1.73 15.06
N MET A 79 12.52 2.20 16.31
CA MET A 79 13.19 3.47 16.66
C MET A 79 14.72 3.42 16.54
N ARG A 80 15.31 2.21 16.46
CA ARG A 80 16.77 1.98 16.37
C ARG A 80 17.15 1.28 15.07
N GLY A 81 16.35 1.54 14.02
CA GLY A 81 16.54 0.99 12.69
C GLY A 81 15.71 -0.25 12.40
N PRO A 82 15.93 -0.84 11.20
CA PRO A 82 15.25 -2.05 10.76
C PRO A 82 15.50 -3.25 11.67
N PRO A 83 14.56 -4.22 11.74
CA PRO A 83 14.80 -5.47 12.44
C PRO A 83 15.99 -6.24 11.83
N LEU A 84 16.56 -7.16 12.62
CA LEU A 84 17.67 -8.01 12.19
C LEU A 84 17.19 -9.14 11.29
N LEU A 85 18.07 -9.62 10.41
CA LEU A 85 17.86 -10.82 9.61
C LEU A 85 18.63 -12.01 10.20
N PRO A 86 18.05 -13.23 10.17
CA PRO A 86 18.80 -14.46 10.38
C PRO A 86 19.85 -14.62 9.27
N CYS A 87 21.05 -15.08 9.62
CA CYS A 87 22.08 -15.45 8.64
C CYS A 87 22.71 -16.81 8.99
N GLY A 88 23.24 -17.49 7.97
CA GLY A 88 23.90 -18.79 8.13
C GLY A 88 25.34 -18.68 8.64
N GLU A 89 25.87 -19.79 9.15
CA GLU A 89 27.28 -19.90 9.59
C GLU A 89 28.27 -19.66 8.43
N THR A 90 28.00 -20.25 7.28
CA THR A 90 28.89 -20.17 6.10
C THR A 90 29.02 -18.75 5.56
N GLU A 91 28.01 -17.90 5.78
CA GLU A 91 28.04 -16.51 5.32
C GLU A 91 28.83 -15.59 6.28
N ALA A 92 29.38 -16.12 7.39
CA ALA A 92 29.96 -15.33 8.49
C ALA A 92 31.42 -14.93 8.34
N GLU A 93 32.17 -15.58 7.46
CA GLU A 93 33.63 -15.42 7.40
C GLU A 93 34.14 -14.10 6.80
N GLY A 94 33.25 -13.16 6.41
CA GLY A 94 33.65 -11.91 5.73
C GLY A 94 33.11 -10.59 6.30
N ARG A 95 32.30 -10.60 7.38
CA ARG A 95 31.64 -9.38 7.91
C ARG A 95 31.47 -9.41 9.44
N GLU A 96 32.57 -9.41 10.19
CA GLU A 96 32.52 -9.54 11.66
C GLU A 96 31.85 -8.34 12.35
N ASP A 97 32.05 -7.11 11.86
CA ASP A 97 31.65 -5.89 12.59
C ASP A 97 30.13 -5.64 12.69
N SER A 98 29.30 -6.41 12.00
CA SER A 98 27.83 -6.18 11.94
C SER A 98 26.97 -7.35 12.42
N ARG A 99 27.58 -8.37 13.04
CA ARG A 99 26.90 -9.60 13.42
C ARG A 99 26.76 -9.77 14.93
N LEU A 100 25.66 -10.40 15.33
CA LEU A 100 25.42 -10.81 16.71
C LEU A 100 25.26 -12.32 16.78
N CYS A 101 26.03 -12.95 17.67
CA CYS A 101 25.87 -14.35 18.03
C CYS A 101 25.01 -14.50 19.31
N LEU A 102 23.98 -15.34 19.25
CA LEU A 102 23.19 -15.80 20.39
C LEU A 102 23.40 -17.30 20.60
N GLU A 103 24.38 -17.67 21.43
CA GLU A 103 24.63 -19.06 21.79
C GLU A 103 23.40 -19.74 22.43
N GLY A 104 23.21 -21.02 22.13
CA GLY A 104 22.13 -21.85 22.68
C GLY A 104 20.73 -21.59 22.11
N GLN A 105 20.62 -20.77 21.06
CA GLN A 105 19.36 -20.55 20.33
C GLN A 105 19.32 -21.33 19.02
N ALA A 106 18.12 -21.63 18.53
CA ALA A 106 17.93 -22.31 17.23
C ALA A 106 18.46 -21.49 16.04
N ILE A 107 18.49 -20.16 16.16
CA ILE A 107 19.07 -19.24 15.18
C ILE A 107 20.19 -18.47 15.88
N LYS A 108 21.42 -18.84 15.56
CA LYS A 108 22.61 -18.36 16.25
C LYS A 108 23.07 -16.99 15.77
N TYR A 109 23.05 -16.75 14.46
CA TYR A 109 23.62 -15.54 13.87
C TYR A 109 22.55 -14.59 13.34
N TRP A 110 22.75 -13.31 13.63
CA TRP A 110 21.86 -12.23 13.24
C TRP A 110 22.67 -11.07 12.66
N GLU A 111 22.18 -10.49 11.57
CA GLU A 111 22.81 -9.35 10.92
C GLU A 111 21.81 -8.20 10.67
N ARG A 112 22.34 -6.99 10.46
CA ARG A 112 21.53 -5.84 10.08
C ARG A 112 20.98 -6.01 8.67
N PHE A 113 19.73 -5.59 8.46
CA PHE A 113 19.14 -5.56 7.12
C PHE A 113 19.96 -4.63 6.20
N GLN A 114 20.48 -5.18 5.10
CA GLN A 114 21.20 -4.43 4.07
C GLN A 114 20.26 -4.09 2.91
N GLY A 115 20.00 -2.79 2.72
CA GLY A 115 19.23 -2.23 1.61
C GLY A 115 19.11 -0.72 1.72
N GLU A 116 19.19 -0.03 0.58
CA GLU A 116 19.13 1.45 0.52
C GLU A 116 17.81 1.99 1.08
N ASN A 117 16.70 1.29 0.81
CA ASN A 117 15.37 1.64 1.29
C ASN A 117 14.73 0.45 1.99
N PHE A 118 14.35 0.65 3.25
CA PHE A 118 13.63 -0.37 3.99
C PHE A 118 12.22 -0.56 3.41
N SER A 119 11.85 -1.82 3.17
CA SER A 119 10.49 -2.24 2.84
C SER A 119 10.18 -3.51 3.63
N LEU A 120 9.06 -3.52 4.34
CA LEU A 120 8.62 -4.67 5.13
C LEU A 120 8.45 -5.91 4.26
N CYS A 121 7.93 -5.75 3.04
CA CYS A 121 7.80 -6.88 2.11
C CYS A 121 9.17 -7.50 1.80
N SER A 122 10.16 -6.69 1.44
CA SER A 122 11.51 -7.17 1.12
C SER A 122 12.18 -7.79 2.34
N TYR A 123 11.98 -7.20 3.52
CA TYR A 123 12.48 -7.73 4.78
C TYR A 123 11.87 -9.09 5.12
N VAL A 124 10.54 -9.22 5.09
CA VAL A 124 9.84 -10.48 5.42
C VAL A 124 10.24 -11.57 4.43
N LYS A 125 10.34 -11.27 3.13
CA LYS A 125 10.82 -12.25 2.13
C LYS A 125 12.20 -12.80 2.47
N LYS A 126 13.16 -11.92 2.81
CA LYS A 126 14.51 -12.35 3.21
C LYS A 126 14.49 -13.15 4.51
N PHE A 127 13.70 -12.72 5.50
CA PHE A 127 13.55 -13.41 6.78
C PHE A 127 12.99 -14.82 6.61
N LEU A 128 11.95 -14.97 5.78
CA LEU A 128 11.34 -16.26 5.48
C LEU A 128 12.32 -17.17 4.74
N ALA A 129 13.03 -16.64 3.74
CA ALA A 129 14.03 -17.40 2.99
C ALA A 129 15.16 -17.91 3.91
N SER A 130 15.69 -17.09 4.82
CA SER A 130 16.77 -17.50 5.71
C SER A 130 16.34 -18.47 6.83
N THR A 131 15.03 -18.65 7.02
CA THR A 131 14.46 -19.61 7.98
C THR A 131 13.83 -20.83 7.28
N GLY A 132 13.95 -20.95 5.96
CA GLY A 132 13.38 -22.05 5.19
C GLY A 132 11.84 -22.02 5.07
N MET A 133 11.20 -20.91 5.41
CA MET A 133 9.75 -20.73 5.27
C MET A 133 9.43 -20.13 3.90
N THR A 134 8.31 -20.54 3.30
CA THR A 134 7.89 -20.05 1.98
C THR A 134 6.47 -19.49 2.03
N VAL A 135 6.33 -18.18 1.82
CA VAL A 135 5.02 -17.50 1.76
C VAL A 135 5.07 -16.36 0.74
N ASN A 136 3.95 -16.16 0.05
CA ASN A 136 3.80 -15.05 -0.86
C ASN A 136 3.56 -13.74 -0.08
N VAL A 137 4.49 -12.79 -0.25
CA VAL A 137 4.43 -11.47 0.34
C VAL A 137 4.37 -10.42 -0.77
N PHE A 138 3.44 -9.48 -0.67
CA PHE A 138 3.17 -8.49 -1.69
C PHE A 138 3.34 -7.06 -1.15
N THR A 139 3.89 -6.17 -1.98
CA THR A 139 3.98 -4.73 -1.71
C THR A 139 2.74 -3.97 -2.17
N ASN A 140 2.02 -4.52 -3.14
CA ASN A 140 0.90 -3.88 -3.81
C ASN A 140 -0.36 -4.75 -3.74
N PHE A 141 -1.50 -4.09 -3.84
CA PHE A 141 -2.79 -4.72 -3.95
C PHE A 141 -3.72 -3.78 -4.73
N ASP A 142 -4.41 -4.33 -5.73
CA ASP A 142 -5.28 -3.56 -6.63
C ASP A 142 -4.55 -2.36 -7.29
N GLY A 143 -3.31 -2.58 -7.72
CA GLY A 143 -2.47 -1.55 -8.35
C GLY A 143 -1.94 -0.46 -7.41
N ARG A 144 -2.30 -0.48 -6.12
CA ARG A 144 -1.83 0.49 -5.12
C ARG A 144 -0.69 -0.09 -4.29
N GLU A 145 0.34 0.69 -4.06
CA GLU A 145 1.48 0.29 -3.25
C GLU A 145 1.26 0.65 -1.77
N LEU A 146 1.60 -0.27 -0.86
CA LEU A 146 1.60 -0.02 0.57
C LEU A 146 2.76 0.88 1.00
N VAL A 147 2.59 1.55 2.14
CA VAL A 147 3.70 2.21 2.84
C VAL A 147 4.78 1.20 3.22
N SER A 148 6.04 1.66 3.31
CA SER A 148 7.21 0.81 3.52
C SER A 148 7.19 -0.08 4.77
N TYR A 149 6.37 0.24 5.77
CA TYR A 149 6.24 -0.53 7.01
C TYR A 149 5.02 -1.46 7.01
N GLN A 150 4.42 -1.72 5.84
CA GLN A 150 3.33 -2.67 5.66
C GLN A 150 3.61 -3.65 4.52
N ALA A 151 3.00 -4.83 4.60
CA ALA A 151 3.04 -5.85 3.56
C ALA A 151 1.73 -6.64 3.56
N PHE A 152 1.35 -7.14 2.39
CA PHE A 152 0.26 -8.11 2.26
C PHE A 152 0.80 -9.53 2.29
N ILE A 153 0.07 -10.42 2.97
CA ILE A 153 0.37 -11.84 3.03
C ILE A 153 -0.93 -12.62 2.85
N GLN A 154 -0.89 -13.73 2.12
CA GLN A 154 -2.03 -14.62 2.00
C GLN A 154 -2.32 -15.28 3.37
N ARG A 155 -3.56 -15.16 3.86
CA ARG A 155 -3.94 -15.59 5.21
C ARG A 155 -3.70 -17.08 5.45
N SER A 156 -4.13 -17.93 4.54
CA SER A 156 -3.95 -19.39 4.65
C SER A 156 -2.47 -19.80 4.73
N GLN A 157 -1.61 -19.17 3.93
CA GLN A 157 -0.17 -19.40 3.97
C GLN A 157 0.44 -18.90 5.28
N TRP A 158 0.03 -17.70 5.73
CA TRP A 158 0.49 -17.15 7.00
C TRP A 158 0.13 -18.05 8.17
N GLU A 159 -1.12 -18.49 8.27
CA GLU A 159 -1.60 -19.37 9.34
C GLU A 159 -0.78 -20.66 9.42
N SER A 160 -0.35 -21.22 8.28
CA SER A 160 0.45 -22.44 8.24
C SER A 160 1.89 -22.28 8.79
N ILE A 161 2.49 -21.09 8.70
CA ILE A 161 3.87 -20.84 9.15
C ILE A 161 3.96 -19.98 10.42
N ARG A 162 2.83 -19.46 10.89
CA ARG A 162 2.75 -18.48 11.97
C ARG A 162 3.45 -18.96 13.24
N PRO A 163 3.26 -20.21 13.73
CA PRO A 163 3.92 -20.66 14.95
C PRO A 163 5.45 -20.65 14.88
N GLU A 164 6.02 -21.15 13.78
CA GLU A 164 7.46 -21.18 13.52
C GLU A 164 8.00 -19.76 13.38
N PHE A 165 7.29 -18.91 12.65
CA PHE A 165 7.63 -17.51 12.49
C PHE A 165 7.66 -16.79 13.83
N GLU A 166 6.62 -16.92 14.66
CA GLU A 166 6.56 -16.26 15.97
C GLU A 166 7.69 -16.70 16.91
N LYS A 167 8.09 -17.98 16.84
CA LYS A 167 9.25 -18.50 17.57
C LYS A 167 10.54 -17.82 17.10
N ALA A 168 10.79 -17.75 15.80
CA ALA A 168 11.96 -17.08 15.23
C ALA A 168 11.95 -15.57 15.54
N TRP A 169 10.77 -14.92 15.44
CA TRP A 169 10.59 -13.49 15.72
C TRP A 169 10.88 -13.13 17.18
N ARG A 170 10.56 -14.03 18.12
CA ARG A 170 10.89 -13.83 19.54
C ARG A 170 12.41 -13.80 19.77
N ILE A 171 13.14 -14.72 19.13
CA ILE A 171 14.61 -14.77 19.18
C ILE A 171 15.19 -13.52 18.53
N GLN A 172 14.66 -13.12 17.37
CA GLN A 172 15.01 -11.87 16.68
C GLN A 172 14.88 -10.66 17.61
N GLY A 173 13.77 -10.56 18.36
CA GLY A 173 13.55 -9.47 19.30
C GLY A 173 14.58 -9.43 20.43
N ALA A 174 15.00 -10.60 20.94
CA ALA A 174 16.07 -10.68 21.94
C ALA A 174 17.43 -10.26 21.36
N ALA A 175 17.75 -10.74 20.15
CA ALA A 175 18.95 -10.33 19.40
C ALA A 175 18.98 -8.81 19.18
N TYR A 176 17.87 -8.24 18.73
CA TYR A 176 17.75 -6.81 18.47
C TYR A 176 17.96 -5.96 19.72
N ARG A 177 17.38 -6.36 20.86
CA ARG A 177 17.56 -5.67 22.14
C ARG A 177 19.02 -5.71 22.60
N ARG A 178 19.67 -6.87 22.46
CA ARG A 178 21.08 -7.06 22.82
C ARG A 178 21.99 -6.21 21.94
N LEU A 179 21.80 -6.22 20.61
CA LEU A 179 22.64 -5.47 19.68
C LEU A 179 22.46 -3.95 19.81
N ASN A 180 21.24 -3.47 19.98
CA ASN A 180 20.97 -2.03 19.98
C ASN A 180 20.91 -1.41 21.39
N GLY A 181 21.06 -2.19 22.47
CA GLY A 181 21.14 -1.70 23.86
C GLY A 181 19.85 -1.12 24.44
N GLY A 182 18.68 -1.74 24.24
CA GLY A 182 17.38 -1.18 24.63
C GLY A 182 16.34 -2.21 25.08
N SER A 183 15.27 -1.75 25.74
CA SER A 183 14.18 -2.61 26.22
C SER A 183 13.10 -2.90 25.17
N VAL A 184 13.03 -2.10 24.11
CA VAL A 184 11.99 -2.21 23.07
C VAL A 184 12.56 -2.88 21.81
N ALA A 185 11.84 -3.89 21.31
CA ALA A 185 12.11 -4.53 20.03
C ALA A 185 11.01 -4.20 19.00
N PRO A 186 11.30 -4.34 17.70
CA PRO A 186 10.29 -4.26 16.65
C PRO A 186 9.14 -5.24 16.89
N LYS A 187 7.92 -4.79 16.61
CA LYS A 187 6.70 -5.61 16.74
C LYS A 187 6.03 -5.73 15.39
N LEU A 188 5.70 -6.95 14.99
CA LEU A 188 4.79 -7.21 13.88
C LEU A 188 3.36 -7.27 14.40
N VAL A 189 2.47 -6.56 13.74
CA VAL A 189 1.04 -6.49 14.06
C VAL A 189 0.26 -6.98 12.83
N GLU A 190 -0.58 -7.98 13.06
CA GLU A 190 -1.50 -8.54 12.07
C GLU A 190 -2.80 -7.74 12.02
N GLY A 191 -3.53 -7.82 10.89
CA GLY A 191 -4.90 -7.30 10.79
C GLY A 191 -5.01 -5.78 10.82
N GLY A 192 -3.95 -5.06 10.45
CA GLY A 192 -3.99 -3.60 10.34
C GLY A 192 -4.82 -3.11 9.15
N VAL A 193 -5.19 -1.83 9.16
CA VAL A 193 -5.73 -1.17 7.97
C VAL A 193 -4.59 -0.87 6.99
N ALA A 194 -4.78 -1.21 5.71
CA ALA A 194 -3.83 -0.91 4.65
C ALA A 194 -3.69 0.61 4.49
N ARG A 195 -2.43 1.09 4.49
CA ARG A 195 -2.07 2.47 4.21
C ARG A 195 -1.27 2.50 2.92
N TRP A 196 -1.70 3.35 2.01
CA TRP A 196 -1.16 3.44 0.66
C TRP A 196 -0.13 4.56 0.57
N LYS A 197 0.90 4.37 -0.25
CA LYS A 197 1.76 5.47 -0.67
C LYS A 197 0.95 6.43 -1.56
N PRO A 198 1.23 7.75 -1.51
CA PRO A 198 0.73 8.67 -2.52
C PRO A 198 1.18 8.19 -3.91
N CYS A 199 0.25 8.12 -4.86
CA CYS A 199 0.60 7.85 -6.24
C CYS A 199 1.28 9.12 -6.80
N GLU A 200 2.45 9.00 -7.41
CA GLU A 200 3.13 10.15 -8.05
C GLU A 200 2.22 10.80 -9.10
N GLU A 201 1.37 10.01 -9.78
CA GLU A 201 0.36 10.51 -10.72
C GLU A 201 -0.70 11.41 -10.07
N ASP A 202 -0.94 11.26 -8.77
CA ASP A 202 -1.87 12.12 -8.04
C ASP A 202 -1.17 13.43 -7.62
N ALA A 203 0.15 13.45 -7.47
CA ALA A 203 0.91 14.65 -7.14
C ALA A 203 1.05 15.60 -8.34
N GLU A 204 1.30 15.07 -9.54
CA GLU A 204 1.44 15.87 -10.77
C GLU A 204 0.12 16.53 -11.22
N ARG A 205 -1.03 15.98 -10.81
CA ARG A 205 -2.35 16.56 -11.13
C ARG A 205 -2.62 17.91 -10.47
N PHE A 206 -1.83 18.30 -9.48
CA PHE A 206 -1.99 19.58 -8.77
C PHE A 206 -0.90 20.60 -9.09
N SER A 207 0.20 20.20 -9.77
CA SER A 207 1.33 21.09 -10.02
C SER A 207 1.30 21.80 -11.37
N ASP A 208 0.60 21.25 -12.37
CA ASP A 208 0.46 21.92 -13.66
C ASP A 208 -0.72 22.90 -13.62
N GLY A 209 -0.36 24.19 -13.56
CA GLY A 209 -1.24 25.36 -13.54
C GLY A 209 -2.26 25.42 -14.67
N CYS A 210 -3.26 24.55 -14.62
CA CYS A 210 -4.49 24.70 -15.35
C CYS A 210 -5.27 25.85 -14.69
N PRO A 211 -5.59 26.94 -15.40
CA PRO A 211 -6.36 28.05 -14.85
C PRO A 211 -7.83 27.63 -14.69
N LEU A 212 -8.10 26.78 -13.71
CA LEU A 212 -9.44 26.42 -13.25
C LEU A 212 -9.94 27.38 -12.15
N SER A 213 -9.20 28.45 -11.86
CA SER A 213 -9.62 29.55 -10.98
C SER A 213 -10.84 30.33 -11.47
N GLN A 214 -11.44 29.95 -12.61
CA GLN A 214 -12.71 30.50 -13.11
C GLN A 214 -13.93 29.59 -12.96
N ILE A 215 -13.82 28.46 -12.24
CA ILE A 215 -15.01 27.78 -11.71
C ILE A 215 -15.24 28.30 -10.29
N GLN A 216 -15.62 29.58 -10.18
CA GLN A 216 -16.28 30.09 -8.98
C GLN A 216 -17.71 29.56 -8.99
N GLY A 217 -17.91 28.39 -8.39
CA GLY A 217 -19.22 27.78 -8.30
C GLY A 217 -19.14 26.48 -7.52
N ASN A 218 -19.42 26.59 -6.22
CA ASN A 218 -19.63 25.51 -5.25
C ASN A 218 -18.36 24.78 -4.80
N GLY A 219 -18.01 25.02 -3.53
CA GLY A 219 -16.89 24.38 -2.86
C GLY A 219 -17.14 22.89 -2.65
N PHE A 220 -16.33 22.06 -3.29
CA PHE A 220 -16.24 20.64 -2.99
C PHE A 220 -14.90 20.35 -2.33
N THR A 221 -14.94 19.63 -1.21
CA THR A 221 -13.72 19.11 -0.58
C THR A 221 -13.69 17.60 -0.82
N ILE A 222 -12.74 17.11 -1.60
CA ILE A 222 -12.59 15.68 -1.86
C ILE A 222 -11.63 15.10 -0.81
N ARG A 223 -12.14 14.20 0.05
CA ARG A 223 -11.32 13.38 0.94
C ARG A 223 -11.71 11.90 0.76
N ASN A 224 -10.74 11.04 0.45
CA ASN A 224 -10.88 9.59 0.35
C ASN A 224 -12.12 9.07 -0.40
N THR A 225 -12.08 9.06 -1.74
CA THR A 225 -13.00 8.29 -2.61
C THR A 225 -14.51 8.59 -2.53
N PHE A 226 -14.95 9.59 -1.79
CA PHE A 226 -16.33 10.10 -1.83
C PHE A 226 -16.35 11.60 -2.11
N ILE A 227 -17.33 12.04 -2.90
CA ILE A 227 -17.64 13.45 -3.16
C ILE A 227 -18.77 13.82 -2.21
N GLU A 228 -18.46 14.56 -1.14
CA GLU A 228 -19.50 15.21 -0.34
C GLU A 228 -19.94 16.49 -1.07
N VAL A 229 -21.18 16.48 -1.55
CA VAL A 229 -21.86 17.68 -2.02
C VAL A 229 -22.40 18.37 -0.78
N LEU A 230 -21.82 19.51 -0.40
CA LEU A 230 -22.42 20.37 0.61
C LEU A 230 -23.67 20.98 -0.02
N ASP A 231 -24.84 20.49 0.37
CA ASP A 231 -26.10 21.17 0.06
C ASP A 231 -26.09 22.52 0.78
N VAL A 232 -25.76 23.57 0.03
CA VAL A 232 -25.95 24.94 0.46
C VAL A 232 -27.46 25.15 0.50
N SER A 233 -28.07 24.92 1.67
CA SER A 233 -29.45 25.34 1.88
C SER A 233 -29.49 26.86 1.74
N ASP A 234 -30.20 27.35 0.73
CA ASP A 234 -30.54 28.77 0.58
C ASP A 234 -31.44 29.20 1.75
N GLY A 235 -30.81 29.49 2.88
CA GLY A 235 -31.40 30.19 3.99
C GLY A 235 -31.24 31.70 3.79
N PRO A 236 -32.26 32.52 4.06
CA PRO A 236 -32.18 33.96 3.82
C PRO A 236 -31.12 34.61 4.71
N VAL A 237 -30.21 35.33 4.06
CA VAL A 237 -29.16 36.15 4.68
C VAL A 237 -29.82 37.23 5.56
N LYS A 238 -29.89 36.99 6.87
CA LYS A 238 -30.15 38.04 7.85
C LYS A 238 -28.82 38.68 8.25
N LYS A 239 -28.60 39.92 7.80
CA LYS A 239 -27.56 40.80 8.34
C LYS A 239 -27.93 41.19 9.77
N GLY A 240 -27.07 40.85 10.72
CA GLY A 240 -27.18 41.27 12.12
C GLY A 240 -25.80 41.40 12.75
N ILE A 241 -25.38 42.65 12.95
CA ILE A 241 -24.22 43.05 13.76
C ILE A 241 -24.71 43.27 15.19
N GLN A 242 -24.06 42.67 16.21
CA GLN A 242 -23.76 43.19 17.57
C GLN A 242 -23.27 42.04 18.47
N ARG A 243 -22.01 42.06 18.95
CA ARG A 243 -21.47 42.59 20.23
C ARG A 243 -21.75 41.72 21.48
N THR A 244 -20.63 41.19 21.99
CA THR A 244 -20.19 40.78 23.35
C THR A 244 -21.16 40.95 24.54
N LEU A 245 -21.26 39.92 25.41
CA LEU A 245 -20.67 39.91 26.77
C LEU A 245 -20.93 38.61 27.56
N SER A 246 -19.95 38.31 28.40
CA SER A 246 -19.84 37.25 29.40
C SER A 246 -20.87 37.40 30.53
N PHE A 247 -21.44 36.29 30.99
CA PHE A 247 -21.13 35.59 32.25
C PHE A 247 -21.67 34.16 32.17
#